data_AF-A0A250IPV6-F1
#
_entry.id   AF-A0A250IPV6-F1
#
_cell.length_a   1.000
_cell.length_b   1.000
_cell.length_c   1.000
_cell.angle_alpha   90.00
_cell.angle_beta   90.00
_cell.angle_gamma   90.00
#
_symmetry.space_group_name_H-M   'P 1'
#
loop_
_entity.id
_entity.type
_entity.pdbx_description
1 polymer ?
#
loop_
_entity_poly.entity_id
_entity_poly.type
_entity_poly.pdbx_seq_one_letter_code
_entity_poly.pdbx_strand_id
1 'polypeptide(L)'
;MGDLLIRIAPKDVQLFPVEVETPRELYFLVNIIHTVKCIDDQASEEVSYWTEEDGLPEKVGNYFSVAGMRIDPTQVGGAKMFRTWGWNIALIVSEEIKTALEHIGATGMKFKEV
;
A
#
# COMPACT_ATOMS: atom_id res chain seq x y z
N MET A 1 -8.45 10.74 -11.98
CA MET A 1 -7.77 9.95 -10.94
C MET A 1 -6.58 10.68 -10.33
N GLY A 2 -5.56 11.03 -11.13
CA GLY A 2 -4.34 11.69 -10.61
C GLY A 2 -4.63 12.94 -9.76
N ASP A 3 -5.43 13.87 -10.28
CA ASP A 3 -5.76 15.11 -9.56
C ASP A 3 -6.44 14.89 -8.21
N LEU A 4 -7.23 13.82 -8.07
CA LEU A 4 -7.87 13.46 -6.82
C LEU A 4 -6.82 13.09 -5.76
N LEU A 5 -5.88 12.22 -6.12
CA LEU A 5 -4.84 11.74 -5.18
C LEU A 5 -3.92 12.88 -4.73
N ILE A 6 -3.53 13.77 -5.63
CA ILE A 6 -2.75 14.97 -5.27
C ILE A 6 -3.55 15.87 -4.33
N ARG A 7 -4.87 15.97 -4.48
CA ARG A 7 -5.70 16.81 -3.62
C ARG A 7 -5.86 16.24 -2.21
N ILE A 8 -6.08 14.93 -2.08
CA ILE A 8 -6.45 14.30 -0.79
C ILE A 8 -5.25 13.75 -0.03
N ALA A 9 -4.18 13.38 -0.72
CA ALA A 9 -2.96 12.80 -0.16
C ALA A 9 -1.67 13.38 -0.77
N PRO A 10 -1.52 14.73 -0.85
CA PRO A 10 -0.39 15.38 -1.54
C PRO A 10 0.98 15.02 -0.95
N LYS A 11 1.01 14.63 0.32
CA LYS A 11 2.23 14.28 1.04
C LYS A 11 2.56 12.80 0.95
N ASP A 12 1.71 12.00 0.32
CA ASP A 12 1.83 10.53 0.32
C ASP A 12 2.10 9.96 -1.07
N VAL A 13 1.86 10.75 -2.12
CA VAL A 13 2.02 10.32 -3.51
C VAL A 13 2.83 11.29 -4.35
N GLN A 14 3.49 10.74 -5.36
CA GLN A 14 4.01 11.48 -6.50
C GLN A 14 3.39 10.93 -7.77
N LEU A 15 3.10 11.80 -8.74
CA LEU A 15 2.59 11.41 -10.05
C LEU A 15 3.62 11.69 -11.12
N PHE A 16 3.95 10.67 -11.90
CA PHE A 16 4.84 10.79 -13.04
C PHE A 16 4.06 10.52 -14.32
N PRO A 17 3.94 11.49 -15.24
CA PRO A 17 3.27 11.26 -16.52
C PRO A 17 4.06 10.21 -17.32
N VAL A 18 3.34 9.29 -17.96
CA VAL A 18 3.93 8.22 -18.78
C VAL A 18 3.16 8.04 -20.06
N GLU A 19 3.86 7.62 -21.11
CA GLU A 19 3.26 7.16 -22.35
C GLU A 19 3.06 5.64 -22.28
N VAL A 20 1.89 5.19 -22.72
CA VAL A 20 1.58 3.77 -22.91
C VAL A 20 1.19 3.54 -24.36
N GLU A 21 1.42 2.34 -24.89
CA GLU A 21 1.23 2.01 -26.31
C GLU A 21 -0.19 2.27 -26.83
N THR A 22 -1.19 2.32 -25.95
CA THR A 22 -2.57 2.71 -26.24
C THR A 22 -2.78 4.17 -25.83
N PRO A 23 -2.47 5.16 -26.69
CA PRO A 23 -2.22 6.54 -26.29
C PRO A 23 -3.51 7.38 -26.24
N ARG A 24 -4.65 6.76 -25.93
CA ARG A 24 -5.95 7.45 -26.00
C ARG A 24 -6.12 8.46 -24.87
N GLU A 25 -5.33 8.37 -23.79
CA GLU A 25 -5.47 9.16 -22.58
C GLU A 25 -4.10 9.46 -21.94
N LEU A 26 -4.06 10.46 -21.03
CA LEU A 26 -2.89 10.74 -20.20
C LEU A 26 -2.81 9.74 -19.04
N TYR A 27 -1.71 9.01 -18.95
CA TYR A 27 -1.46 8.06 -17.87
C TYR A 27 -0.41 8.61 -16.90
N PHE A 28 -0.55 8.22 -15.63
CA PHE A 28 0.40 8.55 -14.58
C PHE A 28 0.81 7.30 -13.83
N LEU A 29 2.12 7.14 -13.61
CA LEU A 29 2.64 6.27 -12.56
C LEU A 29 2.38 6.95 -11.22
N VAL A 30 1.64 6.28 -10.34
CA VAL A 30 1.43 6.70 -8.96
C VAL A 30 2.51 6.08 -8.10
N ASN A 31 3.45 6.90 -7.63
CA ASN A 31 4.46 6.48 -6.67
C ASN A 31 3.99 6.77 -5.24
N ILE A 32 4.16 5.80 -4.36
CA ILE A 32 3.82 5.90 -2.93
C ILE A 32 5.11 6.18 -2.18
N ILE A 33 5.18 7.29 -1.46
CA ILE A 33 6.45 7.75 -0.89
C ILE A 33 6.68 7.35 0.56
N HIS A 34 5.68 6.74 1.20
CA HIS A 34 5.78 6.26 2.58
C HIS A 34 5.78 4.73 2.66
N THR A 35 6.74 4.24 3.43
CA THR A 35 6.80 2.86 3.91
C THR A 35 6.69 2.88 5.44
N VAL A 36 5.70 2.19 5.99
CA VAL A 36 5.36 2.27 7.42
C VAL A 36 5.42 0.88 8.07
N LYS A 37 6.14 0.75 9.18
CA LYS A 37 6.18 -0.48 9.98
C LYS A 37 5.02 -0.51 10.98
N CYS A 38 3.84 -0.87 10.49
CA CYS A 38 2.59 -0.84 11.26
C CYS A 38 1.82 -2.16 11.28
N ILE A 39 2.32 -3.24 10.66
CA ILE A 39 1.63 -4.54 10.78
C ILE A 39 1.68 -4.97 12.23
N ASP A 40 0.52 -5.30 12.78
CA ASP A 40 0.38 -5.85 14.12
C ASP A 40 0.43 -7.37 14.02
N ASP A 41 1.59 -7.93 14.30
CA ASP A 41 1.84 -9.36 14.27
C ASP A 41 0.92 -10.14 15.22
N GLN A 42 0.53 -9.55 16.35
CA GLN A 42 -0.28 -10.22 17.38
C GLN A 42 -1.77 -10.20 17.03
N ALA A 43 -2.24 -9.12 16.40
CA ALA A 43 -3.63 -9.00 15.99
C ALA A 43 -3.92 -9.67 14.63
N SER A 44 -2.89 -9.92 13.82
CA SER A 44 -3.00 -10.64 12.55
C SER A 44 -3.28 -12.14 12.79
N GLU A 45 -3.96 -12.78 11.84
CA GLU A 45 -4.36 -14.19 11.97
C GLU A 45 -3.15 -15.14 11.95
N GLU A 46 -2.21 -14.92 11.03
CA GLU A 46 -0.96 -15.67 10.95
C GLU A 46 0.13 -14.78 10.38
N VAL A 47 1.30 -14.82 11.01
CA VAL A 47 2.50 -14.12 10.54
C VAL A 47 3.68 -15.08 10.62
N SER A 48 4.41 -15.20 9.52
CA SER A 48 5.68 -15.93 9.47
C SER A 48 6.77 -15.08 8.85
N TYR A 49 8.01 -15.40 9.23
CA TYR A 49 9.21 -14.70 8.84
C TYR A 49 10.14 -15.64 8.11
N TRP A 50 10.95 -15.09 7.20
CA TRP A 50 12.10 -15.81 6.68
C TRP A 50 13.09 -16.07 7.81
N THR A 51 13.54 -17.32 7.91
CA THR A 51 14.51 -17.80 8.89
C THR A 51 15.82 -18.18 8.22
N GLU A 52 16.87 -18.41 9.00
CA GLU A 52 18.16 -18.88 8.47
C GLU A 52 18.04 -20.25 7.79
N GLU A 53 17.10 -21.09 8.23
CA GLU A 53 16.86 -22.43 7.69
C GLU A 53 16.33 -22.40 6.24
N ASP A 54 15.71 -21.28 5.82
CA ASP A 54 15.20 -21.10 4.46
C ASP A 54 16.31 -20.83 3.42
N GLY A 55 17.55 -20.62 3.84
CA GLY A 55 18.71 -20.51 2.96
C GLY A 55 18.78 -19.21 2.14
N LEU A 56 18.03 -18.17 2.52
CA LEU A 56 18.01 -16.84 1.88
C LEU A 56 18.38 -15.75 2.89
N PRO A 57 19.68 -15.56 3.21
CA PRO A 57 20.14 -14.62 4.25
C PRO A 57 19.65 -13.19 4.06
N GLU A 58 19.50 -12.73 2.81
CA GLU A 58 19.04 -11.38 2.48
C GLU A 58 17.57 -11.13 2.84
N LYS A 59 16.79 -12.19 3.06
CA LYS A 59 15.37 -12.10 3.42
C LYS A 59 15.11 -12.30 4.90
N VAL A 60 16.04 -12.89 5.66
CA VAL A 60 15.87 -13.21 7.08
C VAL A 60 15.38 -11.99 7.87
N GLY A 61 14.37 -12.18 8.69
CA GLY A 61 13.73 -11.11 9.47
C GLY A 61 12.70 -10.26 8.72
N ASN A 62 12.51 -10.48 7.41
CA ASN A 62 11.35 -9.96 6.68
C ASN A 62 10.18 -10.95 6.72
N TYR A 63 8.98 -10.45 6.45
CA TYR A 63 7.79 -11.29 6.35
C TYR A 63 7.92 -12.32 5.22
N PHE A 64 7.66 -13.58 5.55
CA PHE A 64 7.46 -14.68 4.60
C PHE A 64 6.00 -14.74 4.16
N SER A 65 5.07 -14.70 5.12
CA SER A 65 3.63 -14.69 4.89
C SER A 65 2.90 -13.87 5.96
N VAL A 66 1.82 -13.22 5.56
CA VAL A 66 0.89 -12.51 6.45
C VAL A 66 -0.55 -12.85 6.03
N ALA A 67 -1.27 -13.61 6.87
CA ALA A 67 -2.69 -13.90 6.72
C ALA A 67 -3.52 -13.07 7.71
N GLY A 68 -4.75 -12.72 7.31
CA GLY A 68 -5.65 -11.90 8.13
C GLY A 68 -5.02 -10.61 8.66
N MET A 69 -4.18 -9.96 7.83
CA MET A 69 -3.34 -8.81 8.22
C MET A 69 -4.14 -7.75 8.97
N ARG A 70 -3.66 -7.38 10.16
CA ARG A 70 -4.08 -6.23 10.95
C ARG A 70 -2.95 -5.21 11.05
N ILE A 71 -3.30 -3.94 11.17
CA ILE A 71 -2.33 -2.87 11.41
C ILE A 71 -2.59 -2.20 12.75
N ASP A 72 -1.53 -1.71 13.40
CA ASP A 72 -1.61 -0.80 14.54
C ASP A 72 -1.74 0.65 14.02
N PRO A 73 -2.92 1.29 14.14
CA PRO A 73 -3.12 2.64 13.62
C PRO A 73 -2.25 3.69 14.32
N THR A 74 -1.76 3.41 15.53
CA THR A 74 -0.90 4.35 16.27
C THR A 74 0.48 4.51 15.61
N GLN A 75 0.90 3.53 14.80
CA GLN A 75 2.16 3.56 14.05
C GLN A 75 2.03 4.21 12.66
N VAL A 76 0.79 4.41 12.18
CA VAL A 76 0.52 4.98 10.83
C VAL A 76 0.79 6.48 10.78
N GLY A 77 0.63 7.17 11.91
CA GLY A 77 0.75 8.61 11.99
C GLY A 77 -0.30 9.31 11.11
N GLY A 78 0.12 10.29 10.32
CA GLY A 78 -0.78 11.09 9.46
C GLY A 78 -0.89 10.60 8.01
N ALA A 79 -0.26 9.48 7.66
CA ALA A 79 -0.26 8.97 6.28
C ALA A 79 -1.65 8.42 5.93
N LYS A 80 -2.20 8.87 4.79
CA LYS A 80 -3.47 8.37 4.25
C LYS A 80 -3.26 7.30 3.19
N MET A 81 -2.06 7.22 2.61
CA MET A 81 -1.68 6.23 1.60
C MET A 81 -0.22 5.81 1.79
N PHE A 82 0.04 4.51 1.97
CA PHE A 82 1.39 4.02 2.26
C PHE A 82 1.56 2.54 1.94
N ARG A 83 2.81 2.09 1.83
CA ARG A 83 3.16 0.67 1.81
C ARG A 83 3.56 0.20 3.20
N THR A 84 3.28 -1.05 3.53
CA THR A 84 3.78 -1.63 4.78
C THR A 84 5.26 -1.97 4.65
N TRP A 85 6.01 -1.80 5.74
CA TRP A 85 7.39 -2.25 5.83
C TRP A 85 7.45 -3.78 5.79
N GLY A 86 8.40 -4.34 5.03
CA GLY A 86 8.62 -5.78 4.96
C GLY A 86 7.56 -6.58 4.18
N TRP A 87 6.39 -6.00 3.86
CA TRP A 87 5.29 -6.67 3.16
C TRP A 87 4.75 -5.83 1.97
N ASN A 88 5.61 -5.63 0.97
CA ASN A 88 5.36 -4.69 -0.14
C ASN A 88 4.17 -5.04 -1.06
N ILE A 89 3.50 -6.17 -0.85
CA ILE A 89 2.30 -6.59 -1.60
C ILE A 89 1.12 -5.67 -1.27
N ALA A 90 1.02 -5.20 -0.03
CA ALA A 90 -0.08 -4.36 0.42
C ALA A 90 0.14 -2.88 0.06
N LEU A 91 -0.91 -2.24 -0.47
CA LEU A 91 -1.05 -0.79 -0.54
C LEU A 91 -2.19 -0.40 0.41
N ILE A 92 -1.86 0.32 1.47
CA ILE A 92 -2.84 0.76 2.46
C ILE A 92 -3.36 2.14 2.08
N VAL A 93 -4.67 2.29 2.15
CA VAL A 93 -5.38 3.55 1.94
C VAL A 93 -6.34 3.79 3.09
N SER A 94 -6.47 5.05 3.51
CA SER A 94 -7.54 5.45 4.42
C SER A 94 -8.93 5.28 3.78
N GLU A 95 -9.96 5.16 4.61
CA GLU A 95 -11.35 5.06 4.14
C GLU A 95 -11.77 6.29 3.30
N GLU A 96 -11.23 7.47 3.61
CA GLU A 96 -11.44 8.70 2.83
C GLU A 96 -10.96 8.53 1.37
N ILE A 97 -9.77 7.96 1.18
CA ILE A 97 -9.24 7.69 -0.17
C ILE A 97 -10.10 6.63 -0.85
N LYS A 98 -10.38 5.50 -0.19
CA LYS A 98 -11.24 4.45 -0.75
C LYS A 98 -12.58 5.02 -1.23
N THR A 99 -13.29 5.74 -0.37
CA THR A 99 -14.58 6.35 -0.68
C THR A 99 -14.47 7.32 -1.87
N ALA A 100 -13.43 8.14 -1.91
CA ALA A 100 -13.23 9.07 -3.01
C ALA A 100 -12.97 8.36 -4.35
N LEU A 101 -12.20 7.26 -4.34
CA LEU A 101 -11.93 6.44 -5.52
C LEU A 101 -13.21 5.76 -6.04
N GLU A 102 -14.03 5.22 -5.13
CA GLU A 102 -15.32 4.61 -5.46
C GLU A 102 -16.30 5.66 -6.02
N HIS A 103 -16.37 6.85 -5.41
CA HIS A 103 -17.26 7.92 -5.83
C HIS A 103 -17.00 8.41 -7.27
N ILE A 104 -15.74 8.46 -7.69
CA ILE A 104 -15.37 8.85 -9.06
C ILE A 104 -15.50 7.68 -10.06
N GLY A 105 -15.98 6.52 -9.64
CA GLY A 105 -16.20 5.36 -10.49
C GLY A 105 -14.91 4.73 -11.01
N ALA A 106 -13.81 4.83 -10.26
CA ALA A 106 -12.55 4.26 -10.71
C ALA A 106 -12.57 2.73 -10.71
N THR A 107 -11.90 2.14 -11.70
CA THR A 107 -12.01 0.72 -12.03
C THR A 107 -10.71 -0.03 -11.72
N GLY A 108 -10.77 -1.37 -11.75
CA GLY A 108 -9.59 -2.24 -11.59
C GLY A 108 -9.08 -2.38 -10.16
N MET A 109 -9.80 -1.89 -9.16
CA MET A 109 -9.42 -1.97 -7.75
C MET A 109 -10.26 -3.00 -6.99
N LYS A 110 -9.65 -3.61 -5.98
CA LYS A 110 -10.33 -4.43 -4.98
C LYS A 110 -9.84 -3.99 -3.61
N PHE A 111 -10.75 -3.64 -2.72
CA PHE A 111 -10.44 -3.24 -1.35
C PHE A 111 -10.74 -4.40 -0.40
N LYS A 112 -9.86 -4.56 0.60
CA LYS A 112 -10.04 -5.46 1.73
C LYS A 112 -9.70 -4.68 2.98
N GLU A 113 -10.57 -4.76 3.98
CA GLU A 113 -10.32 -4.17 5.30
C GLU A 113 -9.19 -4.91 6.00
N VAL A 114 -8.31 -4.15 6.66
CA VAL A 114 -7.15 -4.63 7.42
C VAL A 114 -7.15 -3.97 8.79
#